data_AF-I3CL19-F1
#
_entry.id   AF-I3CL19-F1
#
_cell.length_a   1.000
_cell.length_b   1.000
_cell.length_c   1.000
_cell.angle_alpha   90.00
_cell.angle_beta   90.00
_cell.angle_gamma   90.00
#
_symmetry.space_group_name_H-M   'P 1'
#
loop_
_entity.id
_entity.type
_entity.pdbx_description
1 polymer ?
#
loop_
_entity_poly.entity_id
_entity_poly.type
_entity_poly.pdbx_seq_one_letter_code
_entity_poly.pdbx_strand_id
1 'polypeptide(L)'
;MTYKVTIVGAVGENVVYNEQSIINLLNTQQQALLHGNLFTGKPSTKLYIDEHNALKIRAEIRLDSRAALKWATQALTKEQTYQVHHPHKTWFIAQETDQPIALIGNICPRLHPVHDLFTHATVDIQTRLQHLATLFEHYLRLAKNTGVRLDEGLSNFGVTPEGQLYYLDDDFYTWDRFITCAQVIGVYFRKLLWLNTETSPIFARSMRALILKHFKDKQYLSVLAEQLEDVFIPAETQRIALESFIKALDERHEATHIHFNTTRYIALLADIHANLPALETVLAYLKDQNITYGIILGDIVGYGPHPSECIELVRHSGFHIVKGNHDHGLATGNFKKGFSNSASWALEWATPRVTTEQKAWLADLPPILHDEKWLALHGAPIDPTFFNAYVYEMSYEDNLEVLARKNISICFHGHTHQPVIYARKAGFADSSYKGVNIDLNPFDYSLVCPGSVGQPRNGDVNAQFAVYDQETRKISYHTIAYPIEKTLMDMQNAGFPETLIKMLRSST
;
A
#
# COMPACT_ATOMS: atom_id res chain seq x y z
N MET A 1 20.48 44.17 -7.80
CA MET A 1 20.58 43.52 -9.13
C MET A 1 19.38 43.96 -9.96
N THR A 2 19.58 44.12 -11.28
CA THR A 2 18.51 44.49 -12.21
C THR A 2 17.99 43.23 -12.90
N TYR A 3 16.73 42.89 -12.63
CA TYR A 3 16.06 41.72 -13.19
C TYR A 3 14.96 42.13 -14.15
N LYS A 4 14.85 41.43 -15.28
CA LYS A 4 13.63 41.40 -16.09
C LYS A 4 12.77 40.22 -15.64
N VAL A 5 11.66 40.51 -14.96
CA VAL A 5 10.73 39.49 -14.47
C VAL A 5 9.63 39.24 -15.50
N THR A 6 9.22 37.99 -15.65
CA THR A 6 8.03 37.62 -16.41
C THR A 6 7.18 36.71 -15.54
N ILE A 7 5.98 37.17 -15.22
CA ILE A 7 5.02 36.40 -14.44
C ILE A 7 4.41 35.33 -15.35
N VAL A 8 4.41 34.09 -14.88
CA VAL A 8 3.83 32.95 -15.58
C VAL A 8 2.36 32.80 -15.23
N GLY A 9 2.02 32.95 -13.95
CA GLY A 9 0.64 32.88 -13.44
C GLY A 9 0.58 32.42 -11.99
N ALA A 10 -0.61 32.43 -11.41
CA ALA A 10 -0.89 31.99 -10.04
C ALA A 10 -1.58 30.61 -10.02
N VAL A 11 -1.40 29.90 -8.91
CA VAL A 11 -2.07 28.61 -8.65
C VAL A 11 -3.60 28.79 -8.62
N GLY A 12 -4.08 29.88 -8.02
CA GLY A 12 -5.47 30.31 -8.09
C GLY A 12 -5.73 31.22 -9.30
N GLU A 13 -6.98 31.66 -9.44
CA GLU A 13 -7.40 32.49 -10.58
C GLU A 13 -6.78 33.89 -10.58
N ASN A 14 -6.41 34.42 -9.39
CA ASN A 14 -5.96 35.79 -9.22
C ASN A 14 -4.44 35.88 -9.00
N VAL A 15 -3.76 36.62 -9.88
CA VAL A 15 -2.35 37.00 -9.69
C VAL A 15 -2.28 38.25 -8.81
N VAL A 16 -1.76 38.08 -7.59
CA VAL A 16 -1.68 39.17 -6.59
C VAL A 16 -0.32 39.87 -6.59
N TYR A 17 0.72 39.18 -7.06
CA TYR A 17 2.09 39.69 -7.11
C TYR A 17 2.39 40.35 -8.45
N ASN A 18 3.09 41.49 -8.42
CA ASN A 18 3.59 42.18 -9.61
C ASN A 18 5.12 42.06 -9.74
N GLU A 19 5.67 42.45 -10.88
CA GLU A 19 7.11 42.37 -11.14
C GLU A 19 7.95 43.09 -10.09
N GLN A 20 7.51 44.28 -9.64
CA GLN A 20 8.24 45.07 -8.65
C GLN A 20 8.30 44.37 -7.28
N SER A 21 7.23 43.70 -6.86
CA SER A 21 7.20 42.95 -5.60
C SER A 21 8.23 41.81 -5.59
N ILE A 22 8.37 41.12 -6.73
CA ILE A 22 9.35 40.04 -6.93
C ILE A 22 10.77 40.61 -6.93
N ILE A 23 11.01 41.70 -7.67
CA ILE A 23 12.33 42.36 -7.74
C ILE A 23 12.77 42.87 -6.37
N ASN A 24 11.86 43.48 -5.61
CA ASN A 24 12.16 43.97 -4.27
C ASN A 24 12.64 42.83 -3.37
N LEU A 25 11.90 41.71 -3.36
CA LEU A 25 12.22 40.58 -2.50
C LEU A 25 13.50 39.84 -2.93
N LEU A 26 13.75 39.70 -4.23
CA LEU A 26 15.01 39.16 -4.78
C LEU A 26 16.25 39.97 -4.41
N ASN A 27 16.09 41.25 -4.09
CA ASN A 27 17.18 42.13 -3.67
C ASN A 27 17.37 42.17 -2.15
N THR A 28 16.60 41.39 -1.39
CA THR A 28 16.81 41.23 0.07
C THR A 28 17.88 40.16 0.36
N GLN A 29 18.28 40.06 1.62
CA GLN A 29 19.24 39.04 2.04
C GLN A 29 18.64 37.64 1.93
N GLN A 30 19.33 36.74 1.22
CA GLN A 30 18.98 35.33 1.16
C GLN A 30 18.95 34.72 2.57
N GLN A 31 17.88 34.01 2.87
CA GLN A 31 17.72 33.25 4.10
C GLN A 31 18.43 31.90 3.98
N ALA A 32 19.15 31.51 5.02
CA ALA A 32 19.81 30.22 5.09
C ALA A 32 18.79 29.11 5.35
N LEU A 33 18.81 28.05 4.54
CA LEU A 33 18.05 26.83 4.77
C LEU A 33 18.92 25.87 5.58
N LEU A 34 18.61 25.73 6.87
CA LEU A 34 19.36 24.87 7.79
C LEU A 34 18.41 23.85 8.41
N HIS A 35 18.87 22.61 8.55
CA HIS A 35 18.07 21.56 9.15
C HIS A 35 17.73 21.90 10.61
N GLY A 36 16.44 21.83 10.97
CA GLY A 36 15.96 22.13 12.33
C GLY A 36 15.61 23.60 12.59
N ASN A 37 15.82 24.51 11.63
CA ASN A 37 15.39 25.91 11.75
C ASN A 37 13.95 26.12 11.28
N LEU A 38 13.45 27.35 11.40
CA LEU A 38 12.12 27.75 10.93
C LEU A 38 11.94 27.49 9.42
N PHE A 39 13.02 27.63 8.63
CA PHE A 39 13.01 27.38 7.20
C PHE A 39 13.96 26.22 6.85
N THR A 40 13.39 25.18 6.25
CA THR A 40 14.11 24.01 5.72
C THR A 40 13.86 23.89 4.21
N GLY A 41 14.75 23.19 3.50
CA GLY A 41 14.60 22.95 2.08
C GLY A 41 15.88 22.43 1.44
N LYS A 42 15.84 22.20 0.13
CA LYS A 42 17.02 21.72 -0.63
C LYS A 42 18.15 22.76 -0.61
N PRO A 43 19.42 22.34 -0.54
CA PRO A 43 20.56 23.27 -0.59
C PRO A 43 20.60 24.16 -1.85
N SER A 44 19.99 23.69 -2.95
CA SER A 44 19.91 24.43 -4.21
C SER A 44 18.77 25.45 -4.26
N THR A 45 17.82 25.39 -3.33
CA THR A 45 16.73 26.37 -3.23
C THR A 45 17.25 27.63 -2.55
N LYS A 46 17.14 28.79 -3.20
CA LYS A 46 17.39 30.09 -2.56
C LYS A 46 16.08 30.66 -2.06
N LEU A 47 16.02 31.01 -0.78
CA LEU A 47 14.83 31.53 -0.13
C LEU A 47 15.04 33.02 0.24
N TYR A 48 14.07 33.85 -0.11
CA TYR A 48 14.02 35.28 0.23
C TYR A 48 12.69 35.54 0.93
N ILE A 49 12.71 36.29 2.04
CA ILE A 49 11.55 36.41 2.93
C ILE A 49 11.45 37.85 3.42
N ASP A 50 10.23 38.36 3.45
CA ASP A 50 9.88 39.60 4.16
C ASP A 50 8.82 39.30 5.24
N GLU A 51 8.17 40.34 5.76
CA GLU A 51 7.12 40.19 6.77
C GLU A 51 5.91 39.37 6.28
N HIS A 52 5.59 39.45 4.99
CA HIS A 52 4.34 38.95 4.43
C HIS A 52 4.52 37.86 3.38
N ASN A 53 5.71 37.70 2.81
CA ASN A 53 5.95 36.89 1.61
C ASN A 53 7.19 36.03 1.74
N ALA A 54 7.15 34.88 1.07
CA ALA A 54 8.28 34.01 0.83
C ALA A 54 8.46 33.81 -0.68
N LEU A 55 9.70 33.96 -1.16
CA LEU A 55 10.07 33.76 -2.55
C LEU A 55 11.17 32.71 -2.64
N LYS A 56 10.95 31.70 -3.49
CA LYS A 56 11.86 30.59 -3.72
C LYS A 56 12.42 30.65 -5.14
N ILE A 57 13.72 30.49 -5.29
CA ILE A 57 14.41 30.28 -6.57
C ILE A 57 14.99 28.87 -6.63
N ARG A 58 14.74 28.15 -7.72
CA ARG A 58 15.33 26.84 -8.01
C ARG A 58 16.67 27.02 -8.73
N ALA A 59 17.77 27.17 -7.98
CA ALA A 59 19.07 27.51 -8.56
C ALA A 59 19.74 26.35 -9.30
N GLU A 60 19.27 25.11 -9.11
CA GLU A 60 19.74 23.92 -9.82
C GLU A 60 19.30 23.88 -11.29
N ILE A 61 18.21 24.56 -11.64
CA ILE A 61 17.67 24.54 -13.01
C ILE A 61 18.35 25.62 -13.83
N ARG A 62 19.11 25.19 -14.85
CA ARG A 62 19.85 26.09 -15.74
C ARG A 62 19.25 26.04 -17.15
N LEU A 63 18.33 26.97 -17.42
CA LEU A 63 17.61 27.07 -18.69
C LEU A 63 17.66 28.51 -19.23
N ASP A 64 17.61 28.66 -20.54
CA ASP A 64 17.34 29.96 -21.16
C ASP A 64 15.90 30.43 -20.87
N SER A 65 15.60 31.70 -21.14
CA SER A 65 14.30 32.29 -20.80
C SER A 65 13.11 31.58 -21.45
N ARG A 66 13.26 31.02 -22.65
CA ARG A 66 12.16 30.32 -23.36
C ARG A 66 11.90 28.95 -22.74
N ALA A 67 12.95 28.18 -22.49
CA ALA A 67 12.87 26.88 -21.84
C ALA A 67 12.41 27.00 -20.37
N ALA A 68 12.89 28.02 -19.66
CA ALA A 68 12.48 28.35 -18.31
C ALA A 68 10.99 28.69 -18.22
N LEU A 69 10.48 29.51 -19.14
CA LEU A 69 9.05 29.83 -19.21
C LEU A 69 8.21 28.58 -19.40
N LYS A 70 8.58 27.72 -20.37
CA LYS A 70 7.88 26.45 -20.62
C LYS A 70 7.89 25.54 -19.38
N TRP A 71 9.02 25.43 -18.71
CA TRP A 71 9.15 24.62 -17.50
C TRP A 71 8.24 25.15 -16.38
N ALA A 72 8.28 26.46 -16.12
CA ALA A 72 7.47 27.10 -15.09
C ALA A 72 5.96 27.01 -15.38
N THR A 73 5.56 27.11 -16.65
CA THR A 73 4.16 26.87 -17.06
C THR A 73 3.73 25.44 -16.75
N GLN A 74 4.58 24.44 -17.05
CA GLN A 74 4.27 23.04 -16.74
C GLN A 74 4.17 22.78 -15.23
N ALA A 75 5.06 23.40 -14.43
CA ALA A 75 4.99 23.34 -12.98
C ALA A 75 3.66 23.94 -12.47
N LEU A 76 3.31 25.13 -12.94
CA LEU A 76 2.06 25.80 -12.59
C LEU A 76 0.83 24.96 -12.93
N THR A 77 0.76 24.39 -14.14
CA THR A 77 -0.37 23.54 -14.55
C THR A 77 -0.54 22.31 -13.63
N LYS A 78 0.57 21.70 -13.19
CA LYS A 78 0.52 20.61 -12.21
C LYS A 78 -0.03 21.09 -10.86
N GLU A 79 0.48 22.20 -10.35
CA GLU A 79 0.05 22.75 -9.06
C GLU A 79 -1.43 23.17 -9.05
N GLN A 80 -1.92 23.74 -10.15
CA GLN A 80 -3.33 24.04 -10.38
C GLN A 80 -4.19 22.77 -10.35
N THR A 81 -3.68 21.66 -10.90
CA THR A 81 -4.36 20.36 -10.89
C THR A 81 -4.37 19.75 -9.48
N TYR A 82 -3.28 19.87 -8.74
CA TYR A 82 -3.11 19.24 -7.43
C TYR A 82 -3.88 19.96 -6.32
N GLN A 83 -4.01 21.28 -6.40
CA GLN A 83 -4.79 22.10 -5.45
C GLN A 83 -4.34 21.88 -3.98
N VAL A 84 -3.03 21.88 -3.75
CA VAL A 84 -2.44 21.73 -2.40
C VAL A 84 -1.68 22.98 -1.93
N HIS A 85 -1.38 23.91 -2.84
CA HIS A 85 -0.67 25.15 -2.54
C HIS A 85 -1.62 26.31 -2.28
N HIS A 86 -1.10 27.35 -1.64
CA HIS A 86 -1.81 28.61 -1.46
C HIS A 86 -2.24 29.20 -2.82
N PRO A 87 -3.50 29.67 -2.99
CA PRO A 87 -4.00 30.15 -4.28
C PRO A 87 -3.21 31.34 -4.84
N HIS A 88 -2.64 32.20 -3.99
CA HIS A 88 -1.80 33.31 -4.45
C HIS A 88 -0.36 32.92 -4.82
N LYS A 89 0.05 31.65 -4.65
CA LYS A 89 1.39 31.20 -5.08
C LYS A 89 1.54 31.48 -6.57
N THR A 90 2.52 32.31 -6.93
CA THR A 90 2.69 32.84 -8.28
C THR A 90 4.06 32.43 -8.81
N TRP A 91 4.06 31.76 -9.96
CA TRP A 91 5.28 31.37 -10.67
C TRP A 91 5.78 32.51 -11.57
N PHE A 92 7.09 32.67 -11.63
CA PHE A 92 7.75 33.66 -12.46
C PHE A 92 9.09 33.13 -13.00
N ILE A 93 9.58 33.77 -14.05
CA ILE A 93 10.99 33.71 -14.42
C ILE A 93 11.62 35.09 -14.26
N ALA A 94 12.89 35.15 -13.88
CA ALA A 94 13.63 36.40 -13.75
C ALA A 94 14.98 36.28 -14.47
N GLN A 95 15.25 37.21 -15.39
CA GLN A 95 16.52 37.26 -16.10
C GLN A 95 17.37 38.40 -15.55
N GLU A 96 18.53 38.08 -14.99
CA GLU A 96 19.53 39.07 -14.61
C GLU A 96 20.18 39.66 -15.87
N THR A 97 20.47 40.96 -15.84
CA THR A 97 21.13 41.66 -16.95
C THR A 97 22.47 40.98 -17.25
N ASP A 98 22.76 40.72 -18.53
CA ASP A 98 23.97 40.06 -19.01
C ASP A 98 24.15 38.57 -18.61
N GLN A 99 23.12 37.93 -18.03
CA GLN A 99 23.13 36.48 -17.77
C GLN A 99 22.29 35.70 -18.80
N PRO A 100 22.83 34.62 -19.39
CA PRO A 100 22.12 33.81 -20.39
C PRO A 100 21.07 32.88 -19.76
N ILE A 101 21.16 32.62 -18.45
CA ILE A 101 20.29 31.69 -17.73
C ILE A 101 19.21 32.49 -16.99
N ALA A 102 17.94 32.09 -17.16
CA ALA A 102 16.83 32.65 -16.40
C ALA A 102 16.70 31.94 -15.05
N LEU A 103 16.45 32.72 -13.99
CA LEU A 103 16.02 32.19 -12.70
C LEU A 103 14.56 31.74 -12.83
N ILE A 104 14.26 30.58 -12.25
CA ILE A 104 12.90 30.07 -12.12
C ILE A 104 12.52 30.12 -10.64
N GLY A 105 11.37 30.71 -10.34
CA GLY A 105 10.93 30.85 -8.96
C GLY A 105 9.43 30.98 -8.79
N ASN A 106 9.02 30.94 -7.53
CA ASN A 106 7.67 31.25 -7.11
C ASN A 106 7.68 32.16 -5.89
N ILE A 107 6.64 32.97 -5.76
CA ILE A 107 6.37 33.84 -4.61
C ILE A 107 5.01 33.48 -4.02
N CYS A 108 4.91 33.41 -2.70
CA CYS A 108 3.66 33.12 -2.00
C CYS A 108 3.58 33.88 -0.67
N PRO A 109 2.38 33.99 -0.07
CA PRO A 109 2.26 34.51 1.28
C PRO A 109 3.09 33.69 2.25
N ARG A 110 3.70 34.38 3.22
CA ARG A 110 4.47 33.75 4.28
C ARG A 110 3.51 33.01 5.21
N LEU A 111 3.65 31.69 5.24
CA LEU A 111 2.87 30.80 6.11
C LEU A 111 3.68 30.41 7.34
N HIS A 112 2.98 30.12 8.44
CA HIS A 112 3.60 29.61 9.67
C HIS A 112 3.87 28.11 9.53
N PRO A 113 5.13 27.64 9.59
CA PRO A 113 5.44 26.22 9.40
C PRO A 113 4.81 25.33 10.48
N VAL A 114 4.25 24.19 10.06
CA VAL A 114 3.52 23.29 10.98
C VAL A 114 4.45 22.67 12.03
N HIS A 115 5.70 22.35 11.69
CA HIS A 115 6.65 21.78 12.65
C HIS A 115 6.94 22.72 13.83
N ASP A 116 6.95 24.03 13.58
CA ASP A 116 7.13 25.05 14.62
C ASP A 116 5.85 25.15 15.47
N LEU A 117 4.67 25.28 14.83
CA LEU A 117 3.36 25.33 15.50
C LEU A 117 3.12 24.15 16.46
N PHE A 118 3.56 22.95 16.10
CA PHE A 118 3.34 21.75 16.92
C PHE A 118 4.23 21.70 18.16
N THR A 119 5.28 22.53 18.22
CA THR A 119 6.17 22.66 19.38
C THR A 119 5.77 23.80 20.32
N HIS A 120 4.98 24.77 19.84
CA HIS A 120 4.49 25.88 20.67
C HIS A 120 3.40 25.44 21.64
N ALA A 121 3.62 25.66 22.93
CA ALA A 121 2.69 25.28 24.01
C ALA A 121 1.31 25.97 23.92
N THR A 122 1.21 27.08 23.18
CA THR A 122 -0.02 27.86 23.01
C THR A 122 -1.00 27.26 22.02
N VAL A 123 -0.56 26.35 21.14
CA VAL A 123 -1.43 25.66 20.18
C VAL A 123 -2.03 24.44 20.86
N ASP A 124 -3.35 24.42 21.02
CA ASP A 124 -4.06 23.30 21.65
C ASP A 124 -4.01 22.02 20.80
N ILE A 125 -4.24 20.87 21.45
CA ILE A 125 -4.18 19.54 20.83
C ILE A 125 -5.22 19.38 19.72
N GLN A 126 -6.42 19.95 19.87
CA GLN A 126 -7.48 19.82 18.88
C GLN A 126 -7.10 20.49 17.56
N THR A 127 -6.47 21.67 17.64
CA THR A 127 -5.95 22.41 16.49
C THR A 127 -4.82 21.63 15.81
N ARG A 128 -3.90 21.03 16.57
CA ARG A 128 -2.83 20.16 16.02
C ARG A 128 -3.40 18.95 15.28
N LEU A 129 -4.39 18.27 15.86
CA LEU A 129 -5.08 17.14 15.24
C LEU A 129 -5.83 17.56 13.97
N GLN A 130 -6.46 18.74 13.96
CA GLN A 130 -7.14 19.27 12.78
C GLN A 130 -6.16 19.58 11.63
N HIS A 131 -4.97 20.10 11.94
CA HIS A 131 -3.92 20.30 10.95
C HIS A 131 -3.39 18.97 10.39
N LEU A 132 -3.15 17.95 11.23
CA LEU A 132 -2.80 16.61 10.76
C LEU A 132 -3.88 16.03 9.83
N ALA A 133 -5.16 16.15 10.22
CA ALA A 133 -6.27 15.69 9.38
C ALA A 133 -6.29 16.40 8.02
N THR A 134 -6.06 17.71 7.98
CA THR A 134 -6.05 18.50 6.75
C THR A 134 -4.84 18.14 5.87
N LEU A 135 -3.67 17.93 6.47
CA LEU A 135 -2.47 17.45 5.79
C LEU A 135 -2.73 16.12 5.09
N PHE A 136 -3.27 15.14 5.83
CA PHE A 136 -3.54 13.82 5.26
C PHE A 136 -4.72 13.80 4.29
N GLU A 137 -5.69 14.72 4.43
CA GLU A 137 -6.72 14.93 3.40
C GLU A 137 -6.09 15.32 2.07
N HIS A 138 -5.13 16.25 2.06
CA HIS A 138 -4.40 16.63 0.85
C HIS A 138 -3.59 15.47 0.28
N TYR A 139 -2.87 14.74 1.14
CA TYR A 139 -2.09 13.56 0.75
C TYR A 139 -2.96 12.48 0.09
N LEU A 140 -4.04 12.05 0.75
CA LEU A 140 -4.90 10.95 0.32
C LEU A 140 -5.67 11.31 -0.96
N ARG A 141 -6.21 12.54 -1.04
CA ARG A 141 -6.89 13.05 -2.23
C ARG A 141 -5.95 13.07 -3.44
N LEU A 142 -4.73 13.59 -3.26
CA LEU A 142 -3.74 13.67 -4.34
C LEU A 142 -3.32 12.28 -4.81
N ALA A 143 -2.98 11.39 -3.87
CA ALA A 143 -2.62 10.01 -4.14
C ALA A 143 -3.69 9.28 -4.94
N LYS A 144 -4.95 9.38 -4.50
CA LYS A 144 -6.08 8.73 -5.17
C LYS A 144 -6.32 9.24 -6.58
N ASN A 145 -6.25 10.56 -6.78
CA ASN A 145 -6.64 11.18 -8.05
C ASN A 145 -5.54 11.14 -9.11
N THR A 146 -4.27 11.11 -8.68
CA THR A 146 -3.13 11.34 -9.59
C THR A 146 -2.05 10.27 -9.51
N GLY A 147 -2.08 9.38 -8.50
CA GLY A 147 -1.01 8.41 -8.26
C GLY A 147 0.29 9.05 -7.75
N VAL A 148 0.21 10.27 -7.22
CA VAL A 148 1.33 11.07 -6.73
C VAL A 148 1.11 11.41 -5.26
N ARG A 149 2.18 11.50 -4.48
CA ARG A 149 2.16 11.84 -3.06
C ARG A 149 2.96 13.10 -2.73
N LEU A 150 2.53 13.73 -1.64
CA LEU A 150 3.28 14.80 -0.97
C LEU A 150 4.40 14.20 -0.12
N ASP A 151 5.41 15.01 0.21
CA ASP A 151 6.26 14.73 1.37
C ASP A 151 5.53 15.19 2.63
N GLU A 152 5.15 14.22 3.45
CA GLU A 152 4.30 14.41 4.61
C GLU A 152 5.02 15.16 5.73
N GLY A 153 6.35 15.32 5.69
CA GLY A 153 7.12 16.00 6.72
C GLY A 153 6.54 17.38 7.10
N LEU A 154 6.35 17.62 8.41
CA LEU A 154 5.65 18.81 8.92
C LEU A 154 6.26 20.15 8.48
N SER A 155 7.54 20.21 8.15
CA SER A 155 8.18 21.43 7.63
C SER A 155 7.78 21.79 6.20
N ASN A 156 7.19 20.84 5.48
CA ASN A 156 6.69 21.04 4.13
C ASN A 156 5.25 21.56 4.11
N PHE A 157 4.68 21.87 5.28
CA PHE A 157 3.33 22.44 5.40
C PHE A 157 3.37 23.74 6.19
N GLY A 158 2.50 24.66 5.82
CA GLY A 158 2.35 25.95 6.48
C GLY A 158 0.89 26.34 6.65
N VAL A 159 0.63 27.16 7.65
CA VAL A 159 -0.71 27.61 8.04
C VAL A 159 -0.84 29.13 7.90
N THR A 160 -1.97 29.59 7.35
CA THR A 160 -2.31 31.02 7.31
C THR A 160 -2.74 31.53 8.70
N PRO A 161 -2.77 32.84 8.95
CA PRO A 161 -3.35 33.39 10.19
C PRO A 161 -4.79 32.93 10.47
N GLU A 162 -5.56 32.64 9.43
CA GLU A 162 -6.94 32.13 9.49
C GLU A 162 -7.02 30.61 9.74
N GLY A 163 -5.89 29.92 9.87
CA GLY A 163 -5.83 28.48 10.16
C GLY A 163 -5.87 27.56 8.94
N GLN A 164 -5.75 28.08 7.72
CA GLN A 164 -5.77 27.26 6.50
C GLN A 164 -4.40 26.65 6.21
N LEU A 165 -4.37 25.34 5.93
CA LEU A 165 -3.13 24.58 5.72
C LEU A 165 -2.84 24.33 4.23
N TYR A 166 -1.60 24.61 3.84
CA TYR A 166 -1.09 24.45 2.47
C TYR A 166 0.27 23.76 2.44
N TYR A 167 0.54 23.07 1.34
CA TYR A 167 1.84 22.47 1.04
C TYR A 167 2.82 23.53 0.53
N LEU A 168 4.03 23.53 1.09
CA LEU A 168 5.07 24.52 0.85
C LEU A 168 6.12 24.05 -0.15
N ASP A 169 6.37 22.75 -0.27
CA ASP A 169 7.42 22.21 -1.14
C ASP A 169 6.95 22.13 -2.61
N ASP A 170 7.87 22.08 -3.55
CA ASP A 170 7.58 22.06 -5.00
C ASP A 170 7.73 20.65 -5.61
N ASP A 171 8.16 19.68 -4.80
CA ASP A 171 8.44 18.32 -5.23
C ASP A 171 7.33 17.33 -4.83
N PHE A 172 7.19 16.33 -5.70
CA PHE A 172 6.15 15.31 -5.62
C PHE A 172 6.74 13.96 -5.99
N TYR A 173 6.21 12.89 -5.38
CA TYR A 173 6.74 11.54 -5.53
C TYR A 173 5.67 10.60 -6.05
N THR A 174 6.05 9.53 -6.74
CA THR A 174 5.09 8.46 -7.05
C THR A 174 4.52 7.91 -5.76
N TRP A 175 3.19 7.74 -5.71
CA TRP A 175 2.55 7.20 -4.52
C TRP A 175 2.96 5.73 -4.34
N ASP A 176 3.53 5.44 -3.18
CA ASP A 176 4.18 4.17 -2.82
C ASP A 176 3.29 3.31 -1.91
N ARG A 177 1.97 3.53 -1.94
CA ARG A 177 0.98 2.77 -1.16
C ARG A 177 1.29 2.79 0.34
N PHE A 178 1.59 3.98 0.86
CA PHE A 178 1.86 4.29 2.27
C PHE A 178 3.25 3.97 2.81
N ILE A 179 4.15 3.34 2.04
CA ILE A 179 5.45 2.88 2.57
C ILE A 179 6.21 4.03 3.22
N THR A 180 6.32 5.17 2.54
CA THR A 180 6.98 6.35 3.12
C THR A 180 6.12 7.04 4.19
N CYS A 181 4.79 7.09 3.98
CA CYS A 181 3.84 7.66 4.93
C CYS A 181 3.96 7.02 6.32
N ALA A 182 4.03 5.69 6.40
CA ALA A 182 4.20 4.96 7.66
C ALA A 182 5.51 5.36 8.37
N GLN A 183 6.61 5.50 7.63
CA GLN A 183 7.88 5.94 8.19
C GLN A 183 7.81 7.38 8.74
N VAL A 184 7.11 8.28 8.04
CA VAL A 184 6.90 9.67 8.50
C VAL A 184 6.00 9.71 9.74
N ILE A 185 4.92 8.93 9.79
CA ILE A 185 4.11 8.76 11.00
C ILE A 185 4.98 8.26 12.16
N GLY A 186 5.89 7.32 11.90
CA GLY A 186 6.91 6.90 12.88
C GLY A 186 7.75 8.05 13.43
N VAL A 187 8.19 8.96 12.56
CA VAL A 187 8.89 10.20 12.99
C VAL A 187 8.00 11.04 13.89
N TYR A 188 6.69 11.12 13.62
CA TYR A 188 5.75 11.87 14.46
C TYR A 188 5.68 11.29 15.86
N PHE A 189 5.48 9.98 16.00
CA PHE A 189 5.45 9.33 17.31
C PHE A 189 6.77 9.49 18.09
N ARG A 190 7.91 9.54 17.40
CA ARG A 190 9.21 9.79 18.04
C ARG A 190 9.40 11.24 18.50
N LYS A 191 8.85 12.22 17.78
CA LYS A 191 9.12 13.66 18.00
C LYS A 191 8.00 14.42 18.71
N LEU A 192 6.75 14.04 18.53
CA LEU A 192 5.58 14.76 19.03
C LEU A 192 5.11 14.11 20.34
N LEU A 193 5.60 14.60 21.47
CA LEU A 193 5.28 14.03 22.79
C LEU A 193 3.78 14.06 23.15
N TRP A 194 3.01 14.92 22.49
CA TRP A 194 1.57 15.00 22.66
C TRP A 194 0.80 13.92 21.88
N LEU A 195 1.44 13.19 20.96
CA LEU A 195 0.91 11.95 20.38
C LEU A 195 1.15 10.81 21.37
N ASN A 196 0.18 10.62 22.25
CA ASN A 196 0.20 9.63 23.33
C ASN A 196 -1.04 8.74 23.22
N THR A 197 -1.26 7.85 24.18
CA THR A 197 -2.39 6.91 24.17
C THR A 197 -3.78 7.56 24.20
N GLU A 198 -3.89 8.83 24.60
CA GLU A 198 -5.16 9.57 24.59
C GLU A 198 -5.46 10.20 23.21
N THR A 199 -4.44 10.78 22.58
CA THR A 199 -4.61 11.54 21.32
C THR A 199 -4.44 10.68 20.07
N SER A 200 -3.64 9.62 20.16
CA SER A 200 -3.32 8.75 19.02
C SER A 200 -4.55 8.04 18.45
N PRO A 201 -5.50 7.51 19.25
CA PRO A 201 -6.75 6.97 18.73
C PRO A 201 -7.65 7.99 18.04
N ILE A 202 -7.57 9.27 18.42
CA ILE A 202 -8.35 10.35 17.78
C ILE A 202 -7.76 10.64 16.40
N PHE A 203 -6.43 10.73 16.31
CA PHE A 203 -5.73 10.88 15.03
C PHE A 203 -6.01 9.69 14.11
N ALA A 204 -5.95 8.47 14.62
CA ALA A 204 -6.23 7.25 13.87
C ALA A 204 -7.65 7.23 13.29
N ARG A 205 -8.67 7.60 14.08
CA ARG A 205 -10.06 7.68 13.61
C ARG A 205 -10.25 8.73 12.51
N SER A 206 -9.53 9.85 12.60
CA SER A 206 -9.50 10.84 11.51
C SER A 206 -8.90 10.22 10.24
N MET A 207 -7.71 9.62 10.32
CA MET A 207 -7.06 8.93 9.21
C MET A 207 -7.94 7.86 8.57
N ARG A 208 -8.57 7.04 9.41
CA ARG A 208 -9.53 6.00 9.02
C ARG A 208 -10.68 6.58 8.19
N ALA A 209 -11.30 7.66 8.67
CA ALA A 209 -12.39 8.32 7.96
C ALA A 209 -11.94 8.88 6.61
N LEU A 210 -10.76 9.49 6.54
CA LEU A 210 -10.21 10.04 5.31
C LEU A 210 -9.86 8.96 4.28
N ILE A 211 -9.23 7.86 4.72
CA ILE A 211 -8.90 6.72 3.83
C ILE A 211 -10.19 6.15 3.23
N LEU A 212 -11.22 5.91 4.05
CA LEU A 212 -12.50 5.42 3.54
C LEU A 212 -13.21 6.41 2.61
N LYS A 213 -13.13 7.71 2.90
CA LYS A 213 -13.70 8.77 2.07
C LYS A 213 -13.14 8.74 0.65
N HIS A 214 -11.82 8.66 0.50
CA HIS A 214 -11.15 8.75 -0.82
C HIS A 214 -11.02 7.42 -1.54
N PHE A 215 -10.70 6.33 -0.83
CA PHE A 215 -10.45 5.04 -1.45
C PHE A 215 -11.68 4.14 -1.51
N LYS A 216 -12.63 4.30 -0.57
CA LYS A 216 -13.83 3.45 -0.42
C LYS A 216 -13.51 1.97 -0.32
N ASP A 217 -12.36 1.64 0.26
CA ASP A 217 -11.85 0.30 0.35
C ASP A 217 -11.08 0.14 1.67
N LYS A 218 -11.54 -0.80 2.50
CA LYS A 218 -10.97 -1.06 3.82
C LYS A 218 -9.57 -1.68 3.73
N GLN A 219 -9.17 -2.22 2.56
CA GLN A 219 -7.83 -2.75 2.34
C GLN A 219 -6.74 -1.73 2.67
N TYR A 220 -6.94 -0.46 2.33
CA TYR A 220 -5.96 0.59 2.58
C TYR A 220 -5.74 0.90 4.06
N LEU A 221 -6.69 0.55 4.93
CA LEU A 221 -6.51 0.62 6.38
C LEU A 221 -5.53 -0.45 6.84
N SER A 222 -5.74 -1.69 6.41
CA SER A 222 -4.88 -2.82 6.73
C SER A 222 -3.46 -2.61 6.16
N VAL A 223 -3.33 -2.12 4.94
CA VAL A 223 -2.01 -1.80 4.34
C VAL A 223 -1.24 -0.78 5.18
N LEU A 224 -1.89 0.29 5.65
CA LEU A 224 -1.22 1.28 6.50
C LEU A 224 -0.92 0.71 7.89
N ALA A 225 -1.85 -0.05 8.48
CA ALA A 225 -1.66 -0.70 9.79
C ALA A 225 -0.44 -1.64 9.78
N GLU A 226 -0.36 -2.53 8.79
CA GLU A 226 0.74 -3.48 8.61
C GLU A 226 2.10 -2.78 8.41
N GLN A 227 2.14 -1.70 7.62
CA GLN A 227 3.38 -0.95 7.44
C GLN A 227 3.81 -0.20 8.70
N LEU A 228 2.86 0.19 9.55
CA LEU A 228 3.15 0.83 10.83
C LEU A 228 3.69 -0.15 11.88
N GLU A 229 3.35 -1.44 11.81
CA GLU A 229 3.93 -2.44 12.71
C GLU A 229 5.45 -2.53 12.58
N ASP A 230 5.96 -2.42 11.35
CA ASP A 230 7.38 -2.48 11.00
C ASP A 230 8.17 -1.21 11.35
N VAL A 231 7.49 -0.15 11.79
CA VAL A 231 8.13 1.12 12.10
C VAL A 231 8.90 1.01 13.41
N PHE A 232 10.20 1.29 13.34
CA PHE A 232 11.06 1.32 14.52
C PHE A 232 10.69 2.47 15.48
N ILE A 233 10.26 2.11 16.70
CA ILE A 233 9.99 3.03 17.80
C ILE A 233 10.79 2.57 19.03
N PRO A 234 11.87 3.27 19.41
CA PRO A 234 12.75 2.80 20.49
C PRO A 234 12.17 2.96 21.89
N ALA A 235 11.29 3.96 22.10
CA ALA A 235 10.72 4.24 23.40
C ALA A 235 9.38 3.51 23.58
N GLU A 236 9.29 2.70 24.64
CA GLU A 236 8.11 1.88 24.94
C GLU A 236 6.81 2.69 25.00
N THR A 237 6.82 3.85 25.65
CA THR A 237 5.64 4.71 25.75
C THR A 237 5.14 5.20 24.39
N GLN A 238 6.04 5.47 23.45
CA GLN A 238 5.71 5.86 22.08
C GLN A 238 5.25 4.66 21.26
N ARG A 239 5.79 3.46 21.53
CA ARG A 239 5.35 2.21 20.90
C ARG A 239 3.91 1.88 21.28
N ILE A 240 3.57 1.96 22.56
CA ILE A 240 2.18 1.77 23.05
C ILE A 240 1.24 2.81 22.43
N ALA A 241 1.68 4.06 22.28
CA ALA A 241 0.89 5.09 21.59
C ALA A 241 0.65 4.74 20.10
N LEU A 242 1.68 4.28 19.38
CA LEU A 242 1.54 3.83 18.00
C LEU A 242 0.62 2.60 17.88
N GLU A 243 0.72 1.64 18.78
CA GLU A 243 -0.17 0.46 18.80
C GLU A 243 -1.63 0.87 19.03
N SER A 244 -1.89 1.83 19.93
CA SER A 244 -3.24 2.40 20.11
C SER A 244 -3.75 3.12 18.86
N PHE A 245 -2.85 3.71 18.06
CA PHE A 245 -3.20 4.27 16.75
C PHE A 245 -3.56 3.17 15.76
N ILE A 246 -2.74 2.12 15.63
CA ILE A 246 -2.96 1.00 14.71
C ILE A 246 -4.31 0.34 15.00
N LYS A 247 -4.59 0.04 16.28
CA LYS A 247 -5.86 -0.55 16.72
C LYS A 247 -7.07 0.31 16.35
N ALA A 248 -6.98 1.63 16.52
CA ALA A 248 -8.06 2.56 16.20
C ALA A 248 -8.18 2.87 14.69
N LEU A 249 -7.12 2.61 13.92
CA LEU A 249 -7.10 2.77 12.46
C LEU A 249 -7.83 1.60 11.79
N ASP A 250 -7.51 0.38 12.19
CA ASP A 250 -8.15 -0.85 11.71
C ASP A 250 -8.42 -1.82 12.87
N GLU A 251 -9.66 -1.82 13.35
CA GLU A 251 -10.09 -2.68 14.47
C GLU A 251 -9.98 -4.18 14.16
N ARG A 252 -9.87 -4.55 12.88
CA ARG A 252 -9.71 -5.95 12.44
C ARG A 252 -8.27 -6.43 12.55
N HIS A 253 -7.32 -5.53 12.74
CA HIS A 253 -5.89 -5.80 12.72
C HIS A 253 -5.46 -6.82 13.77
N GLU A 254 -5.97 -6.71 15.01
CA GLU A 254 -5.64 -7.68 16.08
C GLU A 254 -6.09 -9.11 15.74
N ALA A 255 -7.18 -9.26 14.98
CA ALA A 255 -7.70 -10.58 14.59
C ALA A 255 -6.85 -11.26 13.49
N THR A 256 -5.82 -10.57 12.96
CA THR A 256 -4.88 -11.16 12.00
C THR A 256 -3.79 -11.99 12.68
N HIS A 257 -3.54 -11.75 13.97
CA HIS A 257 -2.59 -12.51 14.78
C HIS A 257 -3.27 -13.78 15.28
N ILE A 258 -2.82 -14.93 14.80
CA ILE A 258 -3.43 -16.23 15.05
C ILE A 258 -2.42 -17.20 15.66
N HIS A 259 -2.91 -18.08 16.54
CA HIS A 259 -2.06 -19.02 17.26
C HIS A 259 -2.64 -20.43 17.22
N PHE A 260 -1.94 -21.35 16.57
CA PHE A 260 -2.32 -22.76 16.49
C PHE A 260 -1.76 -23.59 17.65
N ASN A 261 -2.03 -23.18 18.90
CA ASN A 261 -1.37 -23.74 20.10
C ASN A 261 -1.73 -25.21 20.41
N THR A 262 -2.79 -25.74 19.82
CA THR A 262 -3.37 -27.06 20.18
C THR A 262 -3.34 -28.10 19.06
N THR A 263 -2.85 -27.74 17.87
CA THR A 263 -2.77 -28.66 16.73
C THR A 263 -1.32 -28.95 16.36
N ARG A 264 -1.08 -30.05 15.65
CA ARG A 264 0.21 -30.34 15.03
C ARG A 264 0.20 -30.06 13.54
N TYR A 265 -0.92 -30.37 12.88
CA TYR A 265 -1.06 -30.30 11.44
C TYR A 265 -1.95 -29.13 11.05
N ILE A 266 -1.47 -28.33 10.10
CA ILE A 266 -2.17 -27.17 9.53
C ILE A 266 -2.30 -27.41 8.03
N ALA A 267 -3.52 -27.49 7.52
CA ALA A 267 -3.77 -27.56 6.09
C ALA A 267 -3.50 -26.18 5.44
N LEU A 268 -2.84 -26.18 4.29
CA LEU A 268 -2.55 -24.98 3.49
C LEU A 268 -3.25 -25.14 2.14
N LEU A 269 -4.32 -24.37 1.94
CA LEU A 269 -5.11 -24.32 0.72
C LEU A 269 -4.88 -22.98 0.03
N ALA A 270 -4.90 -22.93 -1.30
CA ALA A 270 -4.84 -21.69 -2.06
C ALA A 270 -5.59 -21.83 -3.38
N ASP A 271 -5.98 -20.71 -3.98
CA ASP A 271 -6.38 -20.65 -5.38
C ASP A 271 -7.51 -21.64 -5.70
N ILE A 272 -8.59 -21.57 -4.91
CA ILE A 272 -9.78 -22.43 -5.04
C ILE A 272 -10.55 -22.10 -6.32
N HIS A 273 -10.55 -20.81 -6.72
CA HIS A 273 -11.07 -20.34 -7.99
C HIS A 273 -12.44 -20.92 -8.34
N ALA A 274 -13.39 -20.80 -7.41
CA ALA A 274 -14.79 -21.20 -7.58
C ALA A 274 -14.98 -22.64 -8.13
N ASN A 275 -14.04 -23.54 -7.84
CA ASN A 275 -14.08 -24.95 -8.24
C ASN A 275 -14.59 -25.80 -7.07
N LEU A 276 -15.91 -25.83 -6.91
CA LEU A 276 -16.56 -26.50 -5.78
C LEU A 276 -16.22 -27.99 -5.69
N PRO A 277 -16.25 -28.79 -6.79
CA PRO A 277 -15.91 -30.21 -6.71
C PRO A 277 -14.48 -30.48 -6.21
N ALA A 278 -13.52 -29.62 -6.55
CA ALA A 278 -12.15 -29.72 -6.04
C ALA A 278 -12.09 -29.40 -4.54
N LEU A 279 -12.73 -28.30 -4.12
CA LEU A 279 -12.78 -27.88 -2.73
C LEU A 279 -13.44 -28.94 -1.83
N GLU A 280 -14.59 -29.47 -2.23
CA GLU A 280 -15.29 -30.54 -1.50
C GLU A 280 -14.42 -31.77 -1.33
N THR A 281 -13.71 -32.17 -2.40
CA THR A 281 -12.81 -33.33 -2.37
C THR A 281 -11.66 -33.13 -1.40
N VAL A 282 -11.04 -31.95 -1.40
CA VAL A 282 -9.93 -31.62 -0.48
C VAL A 282 -10.40 -31.55 0.97
N LEU A 283 -11.52 -30.88 1.25
CA LEU A 283 -12.04 -30.78 2.62
C LEU A 283 -12.48 -32.16 3.17
N ALA A 284 -13.07 -33.02 2.33
CA ALA A 284 -13.40 -34.39 2.70
C ALA A 284 -12.14 -35.20 3.04
N TYR A 285 -11.10 -35.10 2.19
CA TYR A 285 -9.82 -35.75 2.44
C TYR A 285 -9.20 -35.29 3.77
N LEU A 286 -9.13 -33.99 4.02
CA LEU A 286 -8.57 -33.43 5.27
C LEU A 286 -9.34 -33.91 6.50
N LYS A 287 -10.68 -33.96 6.41
CA LYS A 287 -11.53 -34.49 7.46
C LYS A 287 -11.24 -35.97 7.74
N ASP A 288 -11.10 -36.80 6.71
CA ASP A 288 -10.77 -38.23 6.85
C ASP A 288 -9.38 -38.45 7.47
N GLN A 289 -8.45 -37.50 7.27
CA GLN A 289 -7.13 -37.49 7.93
C GLN A 289 -7.14 -36.86 9.33
N ASN A 290 -8.29 -36.45 9.85
CA ASN A 290 -8.43 -35.68 11.11
C ASN A 290 -7.64 -34.36 11.15
N ILE A 291 -7.44 -33.73 9.98
CA ILE A 291 -6.81 -32.41 9.88
C ILE A 291 -7.93 -31.37 9.87
N THR A 292 -8.20 -30.78 11.04
CA THR A 292 -9.34 -29.86 11.26
C THR A 292 -8.93 -28.39 11.35
N TYR A 293 -7.64 -28.09 11.25
CA TYR A 293 -7.09 -26.73 11.29
C TYR A 293 -6.43 -26.41 9.95
N GLY A 294 -6.59 -25.20 9.46
CA GLY A 294 -6.02 -24.82 8.19
C GLY A 294 -6.09 -23.32 7.89
N ILE A 295 -5.39 -22.96 6.82
CA ILE A 295 -5.30 -21.63 6.25
C ILE A 295 -5.68 -21.72 4.77
N ILE A 296 -6.55 -20.81 4.32
CA ILE A 296 -6.87 -20.59 2.92
C ILE A 296 -6.19 -19.30 2.48
N LEU A 297 -5.24 -19.42 1.55
CA LEU A 297 -4.36 -18.35 1.08
C LEU A 297 -5.01 -17.49 0.00
N GLY A 298 -6.33 -17.34 0.01
CA GLY A 298 -7.09 -16.49 -0.93
C GLY A 298 -7.40 -17.12 -2.28
N ASP A 299 -8.03 -16.29 -3.11
CA ASP A 299 -8.61 -16.63 -4.41
C ASP A 299 -9.64 -17.76 -4.29
N ILE A 300 -10.67 -17.48 -3.49
CA ILE A 300 -11.84 -18.35 -3.30
C ILE A 300 -12.69 -18.33 -4.57
N VAL A 301 -12.81 -17.14 -5.19
CA VAL A 301 -13.57 -16.89 -6.41
C VAL A 301 -12.65 -16.63 -7.61
N GLY A 302 -13.24 -16.63 -8.82
CA GLY A 302 -12.49 -16.46 -10.07
C GLY A 302 -12.42 -17.76 -10.85
N TYR A 303 -12.32 -17.68 -12.18
CA TYR A 303 -12.23 -18.78 -13.16
C TYR A 303 -13.28 -19.91 -13.15
N GLY A 304 -13.70 -20.46 -12.01
CA GLY A 304 -14.68 -21.53 -11.89
C GLY A 304 -16.14 -21.05 -11.80
N PRO A 305 -17.11 -21.97 -11.94
CA PRO A 305 -18.53 -21.63 -12.08
C PRO A 305 -19.29 -21.57 -10.75
N HIS A 306 -18.67 -21.87 -9.60
CA HIS A 306 -19.37 -22.00 -8.30
C HIS A 306 -18.90 -20.98 -7.23
N PRO A 307 -18.88 -19.66 -7.52
CA PRO A 307 -18.28 -18.69 -6.61
C PRO A 307 -19.05 -18.55 -5.29
N SER A 308 -20.39 -18.58 -5.33
CA SER A 308 -21.23 -18.42 -4.14
C SER A 308 -21.12 -19.64 -3.21
N GLU A 309 -21.15 -20.83 -3.79
CA GLU A 309 -21.07 -22.10 -3.08
C GLU A 309 -19.69 -22.28 -2.44
N CYS A 310 -18.61 -21.89 -3.14
CA CYS A 310 -17.27 -21.92 -2.55
C CYS A 310 -17.15 -20.94 -1.38
N ILE A 311 -17.68 -19.73 -1.49
CA ILE A 311 -17.71 -18.76 -0.37
C ILE A 311 -18.41 -19.36 0.84
N GLU A 312 -19.61 -19.91 0.67
CA GLU A 312 -20.35 -20.51 1.79
C GLU A 312 -19.60 -21.71 2.38
N LEU A 313 -19.01 -22.57 1.55
CA LEU A 313 -18.29 -23.74 2.05
C LEU A 313 -17.06 -23.34 2.87
N VAL A 314 -16.26 -22.37 2.41
CA VAL A 314 -15.08 -21.93 3.16
C VAL A 314 -15.45 -21.17 4.44
N ARG A 315 -16.55 -20.39 4.45
CA ARG A 315 -17.06 -19.73 5.66
C ARG A 315 -17.35 -20.71 6.79
N HIS A 316 -17.84 -21.91 6.45
CA HIS A 316 -18.19 -22.96 7.42
C HIS A 316 -17.05 -23.95 7.70
N SER A 317 -15.88 -23.80 7.04
CA SER A 317 -14.75 -24.73 7.21
C SER A 317 -14.05 -24.63 8.56
N GLY A 318 -14.15 -23.47 9.23
CA GLY A 318 -13.40 -23.17 10.45
C GLY A 318 -11.92 -22.84 10.19
N PHE A 319 -11.49 -22.75 8.93
CA PHE A 319 -10.12 -22.38 8.57
C PHE A 319 -9.95 -20.85 8.62
N HIS A 320 -8.74 -20.41 8.90
CA HIS A 320 -8.39 -19.00 8.74
C HIS A 320 -8.20 -18.69 7.25
N ILE A 321 -8.55 -17.47 6.83
CA ILE A 321 -8.64 -17.14 5.41
C ILE A 321 -8.01 -15.77 5.19
N VAL A 322 -7.10 -15.68 4.24
CA VAL A 322 -6.63 -14.39 3.70
C VAL A 322 -7.28 -14.09 2.36
N LYS A 323 -7.36 -12.81 2.03
CA LYS A 323 -7.92 -12.29 0.78
C LYS A 323 -6.93 -12.46 -0.38
N GLY A 324 -7.40 -13.02 -1.49
CA GLY A 324 -6.69 -12.99 -2.77
C GLY A 324 -7.07 -11.82 -3.67
N ASN A 325 -6.37 -11.66 -4.79
CA ASN A 325 -6.67 -10.57 -5.72
C ASN A 325 -8.03 -10.74 -6.40
N HIS A 326 -8.45 -11.98 -6.70
CA HIS A 326 -9.78 -12.23 -7.27
C HIS A 326 -10.89 -11.93 -6.27
N ASP A 327 -10.69 -12.27 -4.99
CA ASP A 327 -11.62 -11.96 -3.90
C ASP A 327 -11.79 -10.43 -3.76
N HIS A 328 -10.68 -9.70 -3.72
CA HIS A 328 -10.66 -8.23 -3.67
C HIS A 328 -11.32 -7.61 -4.91
N GLY A 329 -10.98 -8.12 -6.09
CA GLY A 329 -11.53 -7.69 -7.36
C GLY A 329 -13.04 -7.82 -7.37
N LEU A 330 -13.59 -9.01 -7.08
CA LEU A 330 -15.04 -9.26 -7.05
C LEU A 330 -15.75 -8.36 -6.04
N ALA A 331 -15.17 -8.21 -4.84
CA ALA A 331 -15.78 -7.44 -3.75
C ALA A 331 -15.86 -5.94 -4.05
N THR A 332 -14.84 -5.38 -4.72
CA THR A 332 -14.72 -3.94 -4.98
C THR A 332 -15.16 -3.52 -6.39
N GLY A 333 -15.28 -4.47 -7.32
CA GLY A 333 -15.48 -4.22 -8.74
C GLY A 333 -14.21 -3.79 -9.49
N ASN A 334 -13.03 -3.77 -8.84
CA ASN A 334 -11.78 -3.28 -9.39
C ASN A 334 -10.99 -4.36 -10.14
N PHE A 335 -11.61 -5.02 -11.13
CA PHE A 335 -10.98 -6.09 -11.92
C PHE A 335 -10.86 -5.77 -13.42
N LYS A 336 -11.15 -4.53 -13.82
CA LYS A 336 -11.04 -4.08 -15.23
C LYS A 336 -9.63 -3.65 -15.64
N LYS A 337 -8.73 -3.48 -14.69
CA LYS A 337 -7.31 -3.11 -14.91
C LYS A 337 -6.44 -4.05 -14.09
N GLY A 338 -5.32 -4.51 -14.67
CA GLY A 338 -4.37 -5.39 -13.99
C GLY A 338 -4.73 -6.89 -14.01
N PHE A 339 -5.92 -7.25 -14.50
CA PHE A 339 -6.34 -8.65 -14.68
C PHE A 339 -6.23 -9.05 -16.16
N SER A 340 -6.02 -10.35 -16.39
CA SER A 340 -6.13 -10.93 -17.74
C SER A 340 -7.58 -10.87 -18.22
N ASN A 341 -7.79 -10.88 -19.55
CA ASN A 341 -9.15 -10.88 -20.12
C ASN A 341 -10.00 -12.04 -19.58
N SER A 342 -9.42 -13.22 -19.40
CA SER A 342 -10.10 -14.40 -18.86
C SER A 342 -10.47 -14.22 -17.39
N ALA A 343 -9.58 -13.63 -16.58
CA ALA A 343 -9.85 -13.35 -15.18
C ALA A 343 -10.94 -12.28 -15.02
N SER A 344 -10.86 -11.17 -15.76
CA SER A 344 -11.89 -10.12 -15.77
C SER A 344 -13.24 -10.67 -16.21
N TRP A 345 -13.28 -11.52 -17.25
CA TRP A 345 -14.52 -12.15 -17.71
C TRP A 345 -15.14 -13.02 -16.61
N ALA A 346 -14.34 -13.85 -15.93
CA ALA A 346 -14.85 -14.74 -14.88
C ALA A 346 -15.40 -13.95 -13.68
N LEU A 347 -14.72 -12.87 -13.28
CA LEU A 347 -15.19 -11.98 -12.21
C LEU A 347 -16.45 -11.20 -12.60
N GLU A 348 -16.55 -10.75 -13.86
CA GLU A 348 -17.76 -10.13 -14.39
C GLU A 348 -18.94 -11.11 -14.41
N TRP A 349 -18.71 -12.35 -14.84
CA TRP A 349 -19.72 -13.41 -14.83
C TRP A 349 -20.16 -13.79 -13.40
N ALA A 350 -19.23 -13.82 -12.44
CA ALA A 350 -19.51 -14.14 -11.04
C ALA A 350 -20.22 -12.99 -10.30
N THR A 351 -20.01 -11.74 -10.70
CA THR A 351 -20.55 -10.54 -10.03
C THR A 351 -22.06 -10.60 -9.73
N PRO A 352 -22.96 -10.96 -10.66
CA PRO A 352 -24.39 -11.06 -10.37
C PRO A 352 -24.79 -12.33 -9.59
N ARG A 353 -23.87 -13.29 -9.38
CA ARG A 353 -24.11 -14.58 -8.73
C ARG A 353 -23.63 -14.63 -7.28
N VAL A 354 -22.94 -13.59 -6.82
CA VAL A 354 -22.46 -13.45 -5.45
C VAL A 354 -23.26 -12.34 -4.77
N THR A 355 -23.83 -12.65 -3.60
CA THR A 355 -24.70 -11.73 -2.87
C THR A 355 -23.93 -10.53 -2.32
N THR A 356 -24.64 -9.47 -1.96
CA THR A 356 -24.02 -8.30 -1.30
C THR A 356 -23.35 -8.68 0.02
N GLU A 357 -23.93 -9.61 0.78
CA GLU A 357 -23.34 -10.11 2.02
C GLU A 357 -22.02 -10.83 1.75
N GLN A 358 -22.00 -11.72 0.76
CA GLN A 358 -20.79 -12.45 0.38
C GLN A 358 -19.69 -11.51 -0.13
N LYS A 359 -20.04 -10.48 -0.91
CA LYS A 359 -19.07 -9.45 -1.34
C LYS A 359 -18.53 -8.66 -0.15
N ALA A 360 -19.38 -8.28 0.80
CA ALA A 360 -18.94 -7.61 2.01
C ALA A 360 -18.02 -8.49 2.85
N TRP A 361 -18.34 -9.79 2.95
CA TRP A 361 -17.50 -10.78 3.62
C TRP A 361 -16.13 -10.92 2.94
N LEU A 362 -16.08 -11.06 1.61
CA LEU A 362 -14.82 -11.08 0.84
C LEU A 362 -14.01 -9.78 1.03
N ALA A 363 -14.68 -8.61 1.06
CA ALA A 363 -14.02 -7.34 1.31
C ALA A 363 -13.37 -7.26 2.71
N ASP A 364 -13.97 -7.94 3.69
CA ASP A 364 -13.55 -7.91 5.09
C ASP A 364 -12.49 -8.95 5.45
N LEU A 365 -12.21 -9.92 4.57
CA LEU A 365 -11.09 -10.85 4.74
C LEU A 365 -9.76 -10.10 4.97
N PRO A 366 -8.92 -10.53 5.92
CA PRO A 366 -7.63 -9.92 6.15
C PRO A 366 -6.69 -10.20 4.96
N PRO A 367 -5.78 -9.29 4.60
CA PRO A 367 -4.83 -9.54 3.52
C PRO A 367 -3.61 -10.39 3.95
N ILE A 368 -3.38 -10.48 5.26
CA ILE A 368 -2.26 -11.19 5.88
C ILE A 368 -2.72 -11.75 7.23
N LEU A 369 -2.13 -12.87 7.62
CA LEU A 369 -2.21 -13.44 8.97
C LEU A 369 -0.80 -13.60 9.53
N HIS A 370 -0.68 -13.41 10.83
CA HIS A 370 0.57 -13.46 11.58
C HIS A 370 0.53 -14.58 12.61
N ASP A 371 1.67 -15.24 12.77
CA ASP A 371 2.03 -16.07 13.91
C ASP A 371 3.48 -15.74 14.30
N GLU A 372 3.91 -16.14 15.50
CA GLU A 372 5.28 -15.92 15.96
C GLU A 372 6.35 -16.48 14.99
N LYS A 373 6.03 -17.55 14.26
CA LYS A 373 7.00 -18.26 13.40
C LYS A 373 6.77 -18.05 11.91
N TRP A 374 5.58 -17.63 11.49
CA TRP A 374 5.21 -17.58 10.09
C TRP A 374 4.22 -16.46 9.74
N LEU A 375 4.20 -16.08 8.46
CA LEU A 375 3.19 -15.22 7.84
C LEU A 375 2.37 -16.02 6.84
N ALA A 376 1.10 -15.68 6.67
CA ALA A 376 0.28 -16.19 5.58
C ALA A 376 -0.35 -15.04 4.82
N LEU A 377 -0.19 -15.02 3.49
CA LEU A 377 -0.72 -14.01 2.58
C LEU A 377 -1.02 -14.64 1.22
N HIS A 378 -1.69 -13.95 0.32
CA HIS A 378 -1.97 -14.52 -1.00
C HIS A 378 -0.79 -14.36 -1.98
N GLY A 379 -0.24 -13.15 -2.08
CA GLY A 379 0.76 -12.76 -3.08
C GLY A 379 2.20 -12.92 -2.58
N ALA A 380 2.87 -11.81 -2.32
CA ALA A 380 4.27 -11.79 -1.92
C ALA A 380 4.52 -10.88 -0.69
N PRO A 381 5.42 -11.24 0.23
CA PRO A 381 5.79 -10.38 1.37
C PRO A 381 6.22 -8.95 1.04
N ILE A 382 6.89 -8.75 -0.11
CA ILE A 382 7.36 -7.43 -0.53
C ILE A 382 6.24 -6.54 -1.08
N ASP A 383 5.11 -7.13 -1.48
CA ASP A 383 3.98 -6.38 -2.00
C ASP A 383 3.22 -5.71 -0.85
N PRO A 384 3.14 -4.37 -0.84
CA PRO A 384 2.41 -3.66 0.22
C PRO A 384 0.92 -4.00 0.27
N THR A 385 0.34 -4.58 -0.79
CA THR A 385 -1.05 -5.05 -0.80
C THR A 385 -1.20 -6.51 -0.40
N PHE A 386 -0.10 -7.27 -0.34
CA PHE A 386 -0.01 -8.67 0.05
C PHE A 386 -0.71 -9.69 -0.86
N PHE A 387 -1.26 -9.27 -2.01
CA PHE A 387 -2.02 -10.18 -2.90
C PHE A 387 -1.83 -9.96 -4.41
N ASN A 388 -1.10 -8.95 -4.87
CA ASN A 388 -0.95 -8.67 -6.31
C ASN A 388 0.39 -9.11 -6.91
N ALA A 389 1.45 -9.21 -6.10
CA ALA A 389 2.75 -9.66 -6.60
C ALA A 389 2.92 -11.18 -6.49
N TYR A 390 3.66 -11.73 -7.46
CA TYR A 390 4.03 -13.13 -7.48
C TYR A 390 5.41 -13.38 -6.89
N VAL A 391 5.56 -14.55 -6.26
CA VAL A 391 6.86 -15.09 -5.86
C VAL A 391 7.30 -16.13 -6.89
N TYR A 392 8.24 -15.74 -7.77
CA TYR A 392 8.83 -16.63 -8.77
C TYR A 392 10.34 -16.73 -8.58
N GLU A 393 10.98 -17.59 -9.38
CA GLU A 393 12.44 -17.80 -9.38
C GLU A 393 13.24 -16.50 -9.61
N MET A 394 12.65 -15.49 -10.26
CA MET A 394 13.30 -14.19 -10.49
C MET A 394 13.02 -13.15 -9.39
N SER A 395 12.14 -13.42 -8.41
CA SER A 395 11.69 -12.44 -7.41
C SER A 395 11.70 -12.96 -5.97
N TYR A 396 11.99 -14.24 -5.74
CA TYR A 396 11.90 -14.83 -4.40
C TYR A 396 12.96 -14.29 -3.43
N GLU A 397 14.15 -13.91 -3.92
CA GLU A 397 15.27 -13.46 -3.09
C GLU A 397 14.90 -12.19 -2.29
N ASP A 398 14.26 -11.23 -2.94
CA ASP A 398 13.76 -10.00 -2.31
C ASP A 398 12.70 -10.30 -1.24
N ASN A 399 11.87 -11.33 -1.46
CA ASN A 399 10.85 -11.74 -0.51
C ASN A 399 11.45 -12.47 0.70
N LEU A 400 12.51 -13.27 0.51
CA LEU A 400 13.28 -13.86 1.60
C LEU A 400 13.98 -12.79 2.44
N GLU A 401 14.43 -11.70 1.81
CA GLU A 401 15.00 -10.55 2.54
C GLU A 401 13.96 -9.84 3.42
N VAL A 402 12.71 -9.74 2.97
CA VAL A 402 11.61 -9.23 3.81
C VAL A 402 11.40 -10.10 5.05
N LEU A 403 11.41 -11.43 4.88
CA LEU A 403 11.32 -12.38 6.01
C LEU A 403 12.49 -12.22 6.98
N ALA A 404 13.71 -12.08 6.46
CA ALA A 404 14.91 -11.88 7.27
C ALA A 404 14.84 -10.60 8.10
N ARG A 405 14.46 -9.47 7.47
CA ARG A 405 14.29 -8.19 8.17
C ARG A 405 13.22 -8.23 9.26
N LYS A 406 12.12 -8.96 9.02
CA LYS A 406 11.03 -9.16 10.00
C LYS A 406 11.34 -10.24 11.04
N ASN A 407 12.43 -10.99 10.87
CA ASN A 407 12.78 -12.15 11.67
C ASN A 407 11.64 -13.21 11.71
N ILE A 408 10.99 -13.45 10.57
CA ILE A 408 9.94 -14.48 10.43
C ILE A 408 10.46 -15.65 9.59
N SER A 409 10.36 -16.87 10.10
CA SER A 409 11.01 -18.03 9.48
C SER A 409 10.31 -18.60 8.24
N ILE A 410 8.98 -18.47 8.13
CA ILE A 410 8.21 -19.08 7.05
C ILE A 410 7.17 -18.08 6.55
N CYS A 411 6.93 -18.03 5.24
CA CYS A 411 5.73 -17.41 4.69
C CYS A 411 4.99 -18.37 3.78
N PHE A 412 3.72 -18.60 4.10
CA PHE A 412 2.78 -19.33 3.26
C PHE A 412 2.16 -18.35 2.26
N HIS A 413 2.24 -18.68 0.97
CA HIS A 413 1.68 -17.85 -0.10
C HIS A 413 0.96 -18.66 -1.19
N GLY A 414 0.11 -18.01 -1.98
CA GLY A 414 -0.62 -18.60 -3.09
C GLY A 414 -0.20 -17.98 -4.43
N HIS A 415 -1.22 -17.67 -5.25
CA HIS A 415 -1.18 -16.80 -6.43
C HIS A 415 -0.45 -17.36 -7.66
N THR A 416 0.67 -18.07 -7.46
CA THR A 416 1.41 -18.71 -8.56
C THR A 416 0.75 -19.97 -9.09
N HIS A 417 -0.12 -20.59 -8.27
CA HIS A 417 -0.76 -21.88 -8.50
C HIS A 417 0.23 -23.05 -8.69
N GLN A 418 1.48 -22.88 -8.22
CA GLN A 418 2.54 -23.88 -8.37
C GLN A 418 3.02 -24.34 -6.99
N PRO A 419 3.05 -25.65 -6.72
CA PRO A 419 3.58 -26.16 -5.47
C PRO A 419 5.10 -25.98 -5.47
N VAL A 420 5.60 -24.99 -4.74
CA VAL A 420 7.02 -24.64 -4.72
C VAL A 420 7.44 -24.09 -3.36
N ILE A 421 8.67 -24.36 -2.99
CA ILE A 421 9.35 -23.77 -1.84
C ILE A 421 10.61 -23.09 -2.32
N TYR A 422 10.82 -21.85 -1.88
CA TYR A 422 12.11 -21.15 -1.97
C TYR A 422 12.67 -20.99 -0.56
N ALA A 423 13.91 -21.41 -0.32
CA ALA A 423 14.47 -21.49 1.01
C ALA A 423 15.89 -20.93 1.09
N ARG A 424 16.16 -20.17 2.15
CA ARG A 424 17.45 -19.56 2.48
C ARG A 424 18.05 -20.17 3.72
N LYS A 425 19.36 -20.41 3.66
CA LYS A 425 20.20 -20.77 4.80
C LYS A 425 21.42 -19.86 4.82
N ALA A 426 21.65 -19.18 5.93
CA ALA A 426 22.73 -18.23 6.12
C ALA A 426 24.09 -18.86 5.77
N GLY A 427 24.85 -18.19 4.91
CA GLY A 427 26.15 -18.66 4.42
C GLY A 427 26.09 -19.66 3.27
N PHE A 428 24.90 -19.99 2.75
CA PHE A 428 24.71 -20.85 1.58
C PHE A 428 23.90 -20.13 0.49
N ALA A 429 23.97 -20.63 -0.74
CA ALA A 429 23.09 -20.19 -1.81
C ALA A 429 21.64 -20.62 -1.51
N ASP A 430 20.69 -19.79 -1.94
CA ASP A 430 19.28 -20.11 -1.84
C ASP A 430 18.94 -21.36 -2.69
N SER A 431 17.86 -22.04 -2.33
CA SER A 431 17.44 -23.30 -2.94
C SER A 431 15.95 -23.30 -3.24
N SER A 432 15.53 -24.07 -4.26
CA SER A 432 14.12 -24.23 -4.62
C SER A 432 13.71 -25.69 -4.75
N TYR A 433 12.48 -25.99 -4.36
CA TYR A 433 11.93 -27.34 -4.32
C TYR A 433 10.50 -27.34 -4.86
N LYS A 434 10.24 -28.10 -5.93
CA LYS A 434 8.93 -28.11 -6.62
C LYS A 434 8.12 -29.34 -6.23
N GLY A 435 7.04 -29.16 -5.49
CA GLY A 435 6.06 -30.21 -5.15
C GLY A 435 6.61 -31.41 -4.39
N VAL A 436 7.70 -31.25 -3.63
CA VAL A 436 8.31 -32.34 -2.85
C VAL A 436 8.19 -32.09 -1.36
N ASN A 437 7.94 -33.18 -0.62
CA ASN A 437 7.89 -33.11 0.84
C ASN A 437 9.27 -32.76 1.38
N ILE A 438 9.34 -31.79 2.29
CA ILE A 438 10.60 -31.26 2.79
C ILE A 438 10.58 -30.96 4.28
N ASP A 439 11.73 -31.12 4.91
CA ASP A 439 12.03 -30.66 6.25
C ASP A 439 12.59 -29.23 6.20
N LEU A 440 11.92 -28.28 6.86
CA LEU A 440 12.31 -26.87 6.86
C LEU A 440 13.30 -26.52 7.99
N ASN A 441 13.64 -27.44 8.89
CA ASN A 441 14.60 -27.17 9.98
C ASN A 441 15.97 -26.67 9.51
N PRO A 442 16.54 -27.12 8.36
CA PRO A 442 17.83 -26.65 7.90
C PRO A 442 17.87 -25.19 7.41
N PHE A 443 16.70 -24.56 7.21
CA PHE A 443 16.57 -23.24 6.61
C PHE A 443 16.16 -22.19 7.64
N ASP A 444 16.72 -20.99 7.47
CA ASP A 444 16.40 -19.83 8.30
C ASP A 444 15.08 -19.19 7.83
N TYR A 445 14.90 -19.09 6.51
CA TYR A 445 13.73 -18.47 5.88
C TYR A 445 13.18 -19.34 4.75
N SER A 446 11.86 -19.46 4.63
CA SER A 446 11.21 -20.24 3.57
C SER A 446 9.92 -19.60 3.08
N LEU A 447 9.77 -19.49 1.76
CA LEU A 447 8.52 -19.13 1.07
C LEU A 447 7.89 -20.43 0.57
N VAL A 448 6.65 -20.71 0.97
CA VAL A 448 5.97 -21.98 0.71
C VAL A 448 4.65 -21.72 0.00
N CYS A 449 4.54 -22.20 -1.24
CA CYS A 449 3.29 -22.24 -1.98
C CYS A 449 2.72 -23.66 -2.01
N PRO A 450 1.46 -23.88 -1.58
CA PRO A 450 0.87 -25.22 -1.54
C PRO A 450 0.44 -25.76 -2.92
N GLY A 451 0.51 -24.93 -3.98
CA GLY A 451 -0.12 -25.19 -5.26
C GLY A 451 -1.51 -24.55 -5.33
N SER A 452 -2.39 -25.11 -6.15
CA SER A 452 -3.77 -24.62 -6.29
C SER A 452 -4.77 -25.74 -6.15
N VAL A 453 -5.83 -25.48 -5.38
CA VAL A 453 -6.95 -26.41 -5.21
C VAL A 453 -7.76 -26.50 -6.50
N GLY A 454 -8.07 -25.36 -7.12
CA GLY A 454 -9.07 -25.31 -8.19
C GLY A 454 -8.56 -25.01 -9.59
N GLN A 455 -7.33 -24.51 -9.72
CA GLN A 455 -6.71 -24.18 -11.01
C GLN A 455 -5.18 -24.33 -10.97
N PRO A 456 -4.61 -25.54 -10.81
CA PRO A 456 -3.16 -25.71 -10.91
C PRO A 456 -2.60 -25.20 -12.25
N ARG A 457 -1.32 -24.80 -12.25
CA ARG A 457 -0.61 -24.27 -13.44
C ARG A 457 0.75 -24.93 -13.67
N ASN A 458 0.79 -26.23 -13.46
CA ASN A 458 1.99 -27.05 -13.62
C ASN A 458 1.77 -28.27 -14.53
N GLY A 459 0.68 -28.28 -15.31
CA GLY A 459 0.33 -29.37 -16.21
C GLY A 459 -0.41 -30.54 -15.55
N ASP A 460 -0.61 -30.51 -14.24
CA ASP A 460 -1.45 -31.48 -13.51
C ASP A 460 -2.82 -30.87 -13.23
N VAL A 461 -3.89 -31.57 -13.58
CA VAL A 461 -5.27 -31.10 -13.41
C VAL A 461 -5.85 -31.42 -12.03
N ASN A 462 -5.17 -32.22 -11.22
CA ASN A 462 -5.64 -32.64 -9.91
C ASN A 462 -5.51 -31.52 -8.86
N ALA A 463 -6.35 -31.56 -7.83
CA ALA A 463 -6.33 -30.56 -6.77
C ALA A 463 -5.04 -30.68 -5.95
N GLN A 464 -4.35 -29.56 -5.74
CA GLN A 464 -3.07 -29.49 -5.02
C GLN A 464 -3.19 -28.66 -3.74
N PHE A 465 -2.60 -29.16 -2.67
CA PHE A 465 -2.50 -28.46 -1.39
C PHE A 465 -1.30 -29.00 -0.59
N ALA A 466 -1.05 -28.40 0.57
CA ALA A 466 -0.01 -28.89 1.48
C ALA A 466 -0.52 -29.01 2.92
N VAL A 467 0.19 -29.80 3.72
CA VAL A 467 0.01 -29.89 5.18
C VAL A 467 1.33 -29.52 5.82
N TYR A 468 1.29 -28.55 6.73
CA TYR A 468 2.40 -28.15 7.57
C TYR A 468 2.33 -28.85 8.93
N ASP A 469 3.35 -29.64 9.24
CA ASP A 469 3.59 -30.18 10.58
C ASP A 469 4.43 -29.17 11.36
N GLN A 470 3.80 -28.41 12.26
CA GLN A 470 4.49 -27.35 12.99
C GLN A 470 5.41 -27.87 14.11
N GLU A 471 5.26 -29.13 14.53
CA GLU A 471 6.13 -29.76 15.52
C GLU A 471 7.46 -30.14 14.88
N THR A 472 7.41 -30.76 13.68
CA THR A 472 8.61 -31.21 12.98
C THR A 472 9.11 -30.23 11.91
N ARG A 473 8.40 -29.12 11.68
CA ARG A 473 8.64 -28.15 10.60
C ARG A 473 8.67 -28.78 9.22
N LYS A 474 7.78 -29.75 8.95
CA LYS A 474 7.72 -30.46 7.66
C LYS A 474 6.56 -29.98 6.81
N ILE A 475 6.80 -29.83 5.51
CA ILE A 475 5.76 -29.62 4.50
C ILE A 475 5.52 -30.93 3.76
N SER A 476 4.26 -31.35 3.70
CA SER A 476 3.81 -32.48 2.90
C SER A 476 2.87 -32.00 1.81
N TYR A 477 3.23 -32.18 0.54
CA TYR A 477 2.38 -31.86 -0.60
C TYR A 477 1.44 -33.01 -0.91
N HIS A 478 0.22 -32.66 -1.26
CA HIS A 478 -0.83 -33.60 -1.63
C HIS A 478 -1.40 -33.21 -3.00
N THR A 479 -1.61 -34.22 -3.83
CA THR A 479 -2.25 -34.08 -5.13
C THR A 479 -3.33 -35.15 -5.22
N ILE A 480 -4.59 -34.72 -5.31
CA ILE A 480 -5.74 -35.63 -5.27
C ILE A 480 -6.66 -35.41 -6.46
N ALA A 481 -7.08 -36.51 -7.06
CA ALA A 481 -8.06 -36.47 -8.14
C ALA A 481 -9.43 -36.03 -7.60
N TYR A 482 -10.10 -35.17 -8.36
CA TYR A 482 -11.46 -34.74 -8.09
C TYR A 482 -12.33 -34.92 -9.34
N PRO A 483 -13.67 -34.82 -9.23
CA PRO A 483 -14.58 -34.97 -10.36
C PRO A 483 -14.54 -33.80 -11.37
N ILE A 484 -13.40 -33.56 -12.02
CA ILE A 484 -13.15 -32.43 -12.94
C ILE A 484 -14.21 -32.29 -14.04
N GLU A 485 -14.72 -33.40 -14.56
CA GLU A 485 -15.77 -33.39 -15.57
C GLU A 485 -17.04 -32.68 -15.10
N LYS A 486 -17.37 -32.71 -13.80
CA LYS A 486 -18.50 -31.94 -13.26
C LYS A 486 -18.25 -30.44 -13.43
N THR A 487 -17.08 -29.96 -13.03
CA THR A 487 -16.70 -28.54 -13.18
C THR A 487 -16.71 -28.13 -14.65
N LEU A 488 -16.17 -28.95 -15.55
CA LEU A 488 -16.14 -28.67 -16.99
C LEU A 488 -17.56 -28.60 -17.59
N MET A 489 -18.44 -29.52 -17.23
CA MET A 489 -19.85 -29.50 -17.65
C MET A 489 -20.58 -28.26 -17.14
N ASP A 490 -20.35 -27.88 -15.87
CA ASP A 490 -20.97 -26.70 -15.28
C ASP A 490 -20.47 -25.42 -15.96
N MET A 491 -19.18 -25.32 -16.26
CA MET A 491 -18.62 -24.23 -17.06
C MET A 491 -19.27 -24.13 -18.45
N GLN A 492 -19.43 -25.27 -19.14
CA GLN A 492 -20.11 -25.31 -20.45
C GLN A 492 -21.57 -24.85 -20.35
N ASN A 493 -22.32 -25.39 -19.38
CA ASN A 493 -23.72 -25.02 -19.15
C ASN A 493 -23.87 -23.54 -18.78
N ALA A 494 -22.89 -22.98 -18.08
CA ALA A 494 -22.84 -21.57 -17.70
C ALA A 494 -22.36 -20.62 -18.82
N GLY A 495 -22.00 -21.15 -19.99
CA GLY A 495 -21.56 -20.38 -21.14
C GLY A 495 -20.14 -19.81 -21.02
N PHE A 496 -19.25 -20.50 -20.31
CA PHE A 496 -17.85 -20.08 -20.20
C PHE A 496 -17.14 -20.14 -21.56
N PRO A 497 -16.25 -19.17 -21.86
CA PRO A 497 -15.39 -19.22 -23.03
C PRO A 497 -14.56 -20.50 -23.08
N GLU A 498 -14.41 -21.05 -24.28
CA GLU A 498 -13.60 -22.25 -24.51
C GLU A 498 -12.15 -22.10 -24.02
N THR A 499 -11.61 -20.87 -23.99
CA THR A 499 -10.28 -20.59 -23.44
C THR A 499 -10.20 -20.92 -21.94
N LEU A 500 -11.24 -20.60 -21.16
CA LEU A 500 -11.30 -20.90 -19.72
C LEU A 500 -11.44 -22.39 -19.44
N ILE A 501 -12.30 -23.05 -20.22
CA ILE A 501 -12.49 -24.51 -20.15
C ILE A 501 -11.19 -25.24 -20.49
N LYS A 502 -10.48 -24.78 -21.53
CA LYS A 502 -9.18 -25.34 -21.92
C LYS A 502 -8.12 -25.14 -20.84
N MET A 503 -8.00 -23.94 -20.25
CA MET A 503 -7.05 -23.68 -19.16
C MET A 503 -7.21 -24.69 -18.01
N LEU A 504 -8.45 -24.97 -17.58
CA LEU A 504 -8.69 -25.97 -16.53
C LEU A 504 -8.31 -27.39 -16.99
N ARG A 505 -8.62 -27.74 -18.25
CA ARG A 505 -8.31 -29.06 -18.82
C ARG A 505 -6.81 -29.29 -19.05
N SER A 506 -6.03 -28.25 -19.32
CA SER A 506 -4.59 -28.36 -19.58
C SER A 506 -3.71 -27.96 -18.41
N SER A 507 -4.24 -27.30 -17.36
CA SER A 507 -3.45 -26.81 -16.22
C SER A 507 -2.30 -25.89 -16.68
N THR A 508 -2.64 -24.94 -17.56
CA THR A 508 -1.71 -23.99 -18.20
C THR A 508 -2.17 -22.56 -18.07
#